data_AF-A0A7S1CNA6-F1
#
_entry.id   AF-A0A7S1CNA6-F1
#
_cell.length_a   1.000
_cell.length_b   1.000
_cell.length_c   1.000
_cell.angle_alpha   90.00
_cell.angle_beta   90.00
_cell.angle_gamma   90.00
#
_symmetry.space_group_name_H-M   'P 1'
#
loop_
_entity.id
_entity.type
_entity.pdbx_description
1 polymer ?
#
loop_
_entity_poly.entity_id
_entity_poly.type
_entity_poly.pdbx_seq_one_letter_code
_entity_poly.pdbx_strand_id
1 'polypeptide(L)'
;QVSVIKVQSVVGESKEADEALRVEGAHWDEEASGDGFTFSRGHKTLLTTKSSKSLAVMECGFSEGRAIWEYRCEIDDRDDEALCYGATLKPITKQNYDSPHALMLRGYNGQLYGPG
;
A
#
# COMPACT_ATOMS: atom_id res chain seq x y z
N GLN A 1 -13.28 7.66 -10.62
CA GLN A 1 -12.15 7.00 -9.94
C GLN A 1 -12.61 5.82 -9.10
N VAL A 2 -12.52 4.62 -9.68
CA VAL A 2 -12.83 3.34 -9.03
C VAL A 2 -11.68 2.39 -9.34
N SER A 3 -10.61 2.46 -8.56
CA SER A 3 -9.47 1.56 -8.71
C SER A 3 -9.48 0.51 -7.58
N VAL A 4 -9.28 -0.77 -7.94
CA VAL A 4 -9.30 -1.90 -7.00
C VAL A 4 -7.90 -2.49 -6.85
N ILE A 5 -7.35 -2.45 -5.63
CA ILE A 5 -6.05 -3.06 -5.29
C ILE A 5 -6.28 -4.25 -4.36
N LYS A 6 -5.69 -5.40 -4.72
CA LYS A 6 -5.53 -6.55 -3.85
C LYS A 6 -4.08 -6.66 -3.40
N VAL A 7 -3.84 -6.83 -2.10
CA VAL A 7 -2.50 -7.19 -1.60
C VAL A 7 -2.37 -8.71 -1.66
N GLN A 8 -1.32 -9.21 -2.31
CA GLN A 8 -1.11 -10.65 -2.45
C GLN A 8 -0.18 -11.19 -1.36
N SER A 9 0.83 -10.43 -0.92
CA SER A 9 1.67 -10.80 0.22
C SER A 9 2.50 -9.62 0.74
N VAL A 10 2.86 -9.65 2.03
CA VAL A 10 3.94 -8.89 2.64
C VAL A 10 4.90 -9.91 3.26
N VAL A 11 6.18 -9.79 2.94
CA VAL A 11 7.24 -10.72 3.26
C VAL A 11 8.36 -9.95 3.95
N GLY A 12 8.77 -10.35 5.15
CA GLY A 12 9.96 -9.81 5.83
C GLY A 12 11.08 -10.84 5.87
N GLU A 13 12.32 -10.44 5.63
CA GLU A 13 13.50 -11.28 5.86
C GLU A 13 13.94 -11.21 7.33
N SER A 14 14.07 -12.37 7.97
CA SER A 14 14.77 -12.51 9.25
C SER A 14 16.27 -12.77 9.02
N LYS A 15 17.13 -12.45 10.00
CA LYS A 15 18.60 -12.55 9.89
C LYS A 15 19.17 -13.97 9.78
N GLU A 16 18.35 -15.02 9.81
CA GLU A 16 18.79 -16.40 9.58
C GLU A 16 18.19 -16.94 8.26
N ALA A 17 19.00 -17.72 7.55
CA ALA A 17 18.94 -17.94 6.10
C ALA A 17 17.58 -18.44 5.54
N ASP A 18 17.19 -17.80 4.42
CA ASP A 18 16.42 -18.34 3.28
C ASP A 18 14.97 -18.80 3.48
N GLU A 19 14.29 -18.39 4.56
CA GLU A 19 12.83 -18.38 4.60
C GLU A 19 12.31 -16.97 4.80
N ALA A 20 11.81 -16.40 3.72
CA ALA A 20 11.06 -15.16 3.73
C ALA A 20 9.81 -15.36 4.63
N LEU A 21 9.77 -14.72 5.80
CA LEU A 21 8.65 -14.84 6.72
C LEU A 21 7.46 -14.13 6.08
N ARG A 22 6.55 -14.91 5.50
CA ARG A 22 5.25 -14.40 5.06
C ARG A 22 4.49 -13.96 6.31
N VAL A 23 4.07 -12.71 6.32
CA VAL A 23 3.12 -12.24 7.34
C VAL A 23 1.76 -12.81 6.97
N GLU A 24 1.47 -14.01 7.48
CA GLU A 24 0.17 -14.65 7.33
C GLU A 24 -0.92 -13.75 7.94
N GLY A 25 -2.01 -13.54 7.21
CA GLY A 25 -3.11 -12.70 7.67
C GLY A 25 -2.89 -11.18 7.55
N ALA A 26 -1.85 -10.73 6.84
CA ALA A 26 -1.69 -9.32 6.52
C ALA A 26 -2.93 -8.77 5.77
N HIS A 27 -3.42 -7.63 6.24
CA HIS A 27 -4.60 -6.95 5.72
C HIS A 27 -4.45 -5.43 5.85
N TRP A 28 -5.32 -4.69 5.15
CA TRP A 28 -5.40 -3.25 5.24
C TRP A 28 -5.94 -2.81 6.60
N ASP A 29 -5.24 -1.86 7.20
CA ASP A 29 -5.58 -1.21 8.47
C ASP A 29 -6.58 -0.09 8.19
N GLU A 30 -7.86 -0.39 8.34
CA GLU A 30 -8.94 0.57 8.07
C GLU A 30 -8.89 1.77 9.00
N GLU A 31 -8.47 1.59 10.26
CA GLU A 31 -8.42 2.66 11.25
C GLU A 31 -7.26 3.64 11.02
N ALA A 32 -6.08 3.14 10.63
CA ALA A 32 -4.94 4.00 10.32
C ALA A 32 -4.95 4.54 8.87
N SER A 33 -5.78 3.97 7.99
CA SER A 33 -5.96 4.45 6.62
C SER A 33 -6.73 5.77 6.60
N GLY A 34 -6.52 6.55 5.53
CA GLY A 34 -7.35 7.71 5.25
C GLY A 34 -8.79 7.32 4.88
N ASP A 35 -9.64 8.32 4.70
CA ASP A 35 -10.97 8.16 4.13
C ASP A 35 -10.89 7.90 2.61
N GLY A 36 -12.02 7.53 2.00
CA GLY A 36 -12.10 7.32 0.55
C GLY A 36 -11.71 5.92 0.08
N PHE A 37 -11.82 4.94 0.97
CA PHE A 37 -11.62 3.53 0.66
C PHE A 37 -12.83 2.69 1.09
N THR A 38 -13.07 1.62 0.37
CA THR A 38 -13.95 0.54 0.80
C THR A 38 -13.15 -0.74 0.85
N PHE A 39 -13.09 -1.36 2.03
CA PHE A 39 -12.38 -2.61 2.26
C PHE A 39 -13.32 -3.79 2.05
N SER A 40 -12.82 -4.86 1.43
CA SER A 40 -13.59 -6.08 1.18
C SER A 40 -12.70 -7.33 1.25
N ARG A 41 -13.33 -8.51 1.18
CA ARG A 41 -12.66 -9.83 1.22
C ARG A 41 -11.74 -10.00 2.43
N GLY A 42 -12.24 -9.62 3.61
CA GLY A 42 -11.45 -9.65 4.85
C GLY A 42 -10.29 -8.66 4.82
N HIS A 43 -10.54 -7.45 4.32
CA HIS A 43 -9.57 -6.34 4.27
C HIS A 43 -8.33 -6.66 3.42
N LYS A 44 -8.45 -7.56 2.44
CA LYS A 44 -7.37 -7.89 1.48
C LYS A 44 -7.53 -7.17 0.14
N THR A 45 -8.72 -6.66 -0.12
CA THR A 45 -9.06 -5.88 -1.30
C THR A 45 -9.55 -4.51 -0.87
N LEU A 46 -9.01 -3.48 -1.51
CA LEU A 46 -9.39 -2.10 -1.33
C LEU A 46 -9.94 -1.56 -2.64
N LEU A 47 -11.00 -0.77 -2.55
CA LEU A 47 -11.54 0.05 -3.63
C LEU A 47 -11.42 1.53 -3.26
N THR A 48 -10.90 2.36 -4.17
CA THR A 48 -10.92 3.83 -4.00
C THR A 48 -12.32 4.38 -4.28
N THR A 49 -12.81 5.30 -3.46
CA THR A 49 -14.15 5.90 -3.61
C THR A 49 -14.13 7.42 -3.82
N LYS A 50 -12.94 8.03 -3.87
CA LYS A 50 -12.78 9.48 -4.10
C LYS A 50 -11.60 9.80 -5.00
N SER A 51 -11.61 11.03 -5.53
CA SER A 51 -10.61 11.56 -6.48
C SER A 51 -9.52 12.42 -5.83
N SER A 52 -9.53 12.58 -4.52
CA SER A 52 -8.49 13.30 -3.79
C SER A 52 -7.38 12.38 -3.32
N LYS A 53 -6.19 12.95 -3.07
CA LYS A 53 -5.05 12.20 -2.54
C LYS A 53 -5.44 11.49 -1.26
N SER A 54 -5.12 10.21 -1.18
CA SER A 54 -5.33 9.41 0.02
C SER A 54 -4.32 8.30 0.13
N LEU A 55 -4.23 7.75 1.33
CA LEU A 55 -3.26 6.73 1.68
C LEU A 55 -3.95 5.64 2.49
N ALA A 56 -3.92 4.42 1.97
CA ALA A 56 -4.25 3.23 2.72
C ALA A 56 -2.96 2.52 3.14
N VAL A 57 -2.97 1.94 4.34
CA VAL A 57 -1.80 1.33 4.94
C VAL A 57 -2.12 -0.07 5.46
N MET A 58 -1.11 -0.92 5.51
CA MET A 58 -1.22 -2.27 6.07
C MET A 58 -1.20 -2.20 7.60
N GLU A 59 -1.82 -3.16 8.28
CA GLU A 59 -1.78 -3.27 9.76
C GLU A 59 -0.36 -3.50 10.26
N CYS A 60 0.39 -4.32 9.53
CA CYS A 60 1.78 -4.64 9.83
C CYS A 60 2.76 -3.64 9.19
N GLY A 61 3.95 -3.58 9.79
CA GLY A 61 5.12 -2.91 9.24
C GLY A 61 6.38 -3.74 9.50
N PHE A 62 7.53 -3.18 9.15
CA PHE A 62 8.84 -3.76 9.38
C PHE A 62 9.78 -2.67 9.91
N SER A 63 10.68 -3.02 10.83
CA SER A 63 11.63 -2.07 11.45
C SER A 63 13.09 -2.39 11.14
N GLU A 64 13.40 -3.60 10.70
CA GLU A 64 14.73 -4.04 10.30
C GLU A 64 14.66 -5.08 9.19
N GLY A 65 15.78 -5.33 8.51
CA GLY A 65 15.88 -6.33 7.45
C GLY A 65 15.44 -5.83 6.07
N ARG A 66 15.13 -6.77 5.17
CA ARG A 66 14.54 -6.51 3.87
C ARG A 66 13.08 -6.92 3.89
N ALA A 67 12.24 -6.13 3.25
CA ALA A 67 10.83 -6.46 3.09
C ALA A 67 10.46 -6.45 1.60
N ILE A 68 9.57 -7.36 1.22
CA ILE A 68 8.99 -7.48 -0.11
C ILE A 68 7.48 -7.45 0.06
N TRP A 69 6.78 -6.73 -0.81
CA TRP A 69 5.32 -6.74 -0.84
C TRP A 69 4.83 -6.75 -2.28
N GLU A 70 3.67 -7.34 -2.50
CA GLU A 70 3.07 -7.45 -3.83
C GLU A 70 1.65 -6.90 -3.83
N TYR A 71 1.40 -5.99 -4.78
CA TYR A 71 0.08 -5.48 -5.10
C TYR A 71 -0.39 -6.05 -6.43
N ARG A 72 -1.67 -6.40 -6.51
CA ARG A 72 -2.37 -6.73 -7.72
C ARG A 72 -3.45 -5.69 -7.96
N CYS A 73 -3.28 -4.90 -9.01
CA CYS A 73 -4.36 -4.07 -9.51
C CYS A 73 -5.39 -4.97 -10.22
N GLU A 74 -6.63 -4.98 -9.73
CA GLU A 74 -7.72 -5.74 -10.37
C GLU A 74 -8.44 -4.89 -11.42
N ILE A 75 -8.64 -3.60 -11.12
CA ILE A 75 -9.27 -2.62 -12.01
C ILE A 75 -8.53 -1.29 -11.82
N ASP A 76 -8.09 -0.70 -12.92
CA ASP A 76 -7.71 0.71 -13.01
C ASP A 76 -8.34 1.26 -14.28
N ASP A 77 -9.11 2.33 -14.15
CA ASP A 77 -9.87 2.88 -15.27
C ASP A 77 -8.92 3.62 -16.22
N ARG A 78 -9.01 3.31 -17.51
CA ARG A 78 -8.23 4.00 -18.55
C ARG A 78 -8.54 5.51 -18.50
N ASP A 79 -7.48 6.32 -18.56
CA ASP A 79 -7.53 7.79 -18.52
C ASP A 79 -7.93 8.38 -17.14
N ASP A 80 -8.08 7.54 -16.11
CA ASP A 80 -8.33 7.93 -14.71
C ASP A 80 -7.42 7.11 -13.74
N GLU A 81 -6.30 6.59 -14.25
CA GLU A 81 -5.34 5.84 -13.45
C GLU A 81 -4.64 6.78 -12.44
N ALA A 82 -4.67 6.44 -11.14
CA ALA A 82 -4.00 7.25 -10.12
C ALA A 82 -3.37 6.46 -8.98
N LEU A 83 -3.29 5.12 -9.13
CA LEU A 83 -2.74 4.27 -8.08
C LEU A 83 -1.23 4.51 -7.90
N CYS A 84 -0.84 4.64 -6.63
CA CYS A 84 0.54 4.72 -6.20
C CYS A 84 0.81 3.59 -5.20
N TYR A 85 1.97 2.94 -5.32
CA TYR A 85 2.32 1.74 -4.56
C TYR A 85 3.63 1.95 -3.82
N GLY A 86 3.71 1.52 -2.56
CA GLY A 86 4.94 1.64 -1.81
C GLY A 86 4.76 1.61 -0.30
N ALA A 87 5.61 2.33 0.42
CA ALA A 87 5.70 2.27 1.87
C ALA A 87 5.67 3.67 2.49
N THR A 88 5.32 3.73 3.78
CA THR A 88 5.32 4.96 4.57
C THR A 88 5.69 4.63 6.01
N LEU A 89 6.05 5.65 6.79
CA LEU A 89 6.32 5.49 8.23
C LEU A 89 5.03 5.56 9.05
N LYS A 90 4.85 4.59 9.97
CA LYS A 90 3.88 4.70 11.07
C LYS A 90 4.53 5.44 12.26
N PRO A 91 3.78 6.23 13.06
CA PRO A 91 2.36 6.53 12.92
C PRO A 91 2.09 7.46 11.73
N ILE A 92 0.94 7.28 11.06
CA ILE A 92 0.55 8.10 9.91
C ILE A 92 0.14 9.48 10.39
N THR A 93 0.94 10.50 10.07
CA THR A 93 0.64 11.89 10.42
C THR A 93 -0.06 12.66 9.30
N LYS A 94 0.01 12.15 8.06
CA LYS A 94 -0.65 12.71 6.87
C LYS A 94 -1.07 11.58 5.93
N GLN A 95 -2.34 11.50 5.58
CA GLN A 95 -2.84 10.48 4.64
C GLN A 95 -2.71 10.90 3.17
N ASN A 96 -1.52 11.35 2.76
CA ASN A 96 -1.23 11.71 1.36
C ASN A 96 -0.06 10.89 0.83
N TYR A 97 -0.17 10.34 -0.39
CA TYR A 97 0.88 9.56 -1.03
C TYR A 97 2.15 10.37 -1.36
N ASP A 98 2.10 11.70 -1.35
CA ASP A 98 3.23 12.61 -1.56
C ASP A 98 3.72 13.26 -0.26
N SER A 99 3.37 12.68 0.89
CA SER A 99 3.92 13.04 2.19
C SER A 99 5.44 12.84 2.22
N PRO A 100 6.23 13.65 2.95
CA PRO A 100 7.68 13.47 3.08
C PRO A 100 8.13 12.10 3.60
N HIS A 101 7.22 11.34 4.23
CA HIS A 101 7.49 10.01 4.77
C HIS A 101 7.05 8.87 3.84
N ALA A 102 6.42 9.19 2.71
CA ALA A 102 5.95 8.21 1.75
C ALA A 102 7.02 7.96 0.67
N LEU A 103 7.25 6.69 0.37
CA LEU A 103 8.06 6.20 -0.74
C LEU A 103 7.12 5.47 -1.69
N MET A 104 6.74 6.11 -2.79
CA MET A 104 5.68 5.61 -3.67
C MET A 104 6.08 5.61 -5.13
N LEU A 105 5.71 4.56 -5.85
CA LEU A 105 5.78 4.43 -7.30
C LEU A 105 4.38 4.61 -7.90
N ARG A 106 4.21 5.58 -8.79
CA ARG A 106 2.97 5.79 -9.54
C ARG A 106 2.82 4.75 -10.65
N GLY A 107 1.70 4.03 -10.64
CA GLY A 107 1.48 2.87 -11.51
C GLY A 107 1.50 3.17 -13.01
N TYR A 108 0.88 4.27 -13.44
CA TYR A 108 0.62 4.52 -14.86
C TYR A 108 1.77 5.22 -15.61
N ASN A 109 2.69 5.89 -14.91
CA ASN A 109 3.81 6.62 -15.55
C ASN A 109 5.17 6.42 -14.87
N GLY A 110 5.24 5.62 -13.81
CA GLY A 110 6.49 5.32 -13.10
C GLY A 110 7.07 6.48 -12.28
N GLN A 111 6.33 7.58 -12.08
CA GLN A 111 6.80 8.69 -11.26
C GLN A 111 7.01 8.26 -9.80
N LEU A 112 8.16 8.63 -9.24
CA LEU A 112 8.50 8.39 -7.84
C LEU A 112 8.09 9.56 -6.95
N TYR A 113 7.59 9.25 -5.75
CA TYR A 113 7.35 10.20 -4.66
C TYR A 113 8.18 9.79 -3.45
N GLY A 114 8.76 10.79 -2.78
CA GLY A 114 9.60 10.59 -1.61
C GLY A 114 11.08 10.88 -1.89
N PRO A 115 11.94 10.71 -0.87
CA PRO A 115 13.36 11.04 -0.95
C PRO A 115 14.24 10.04 -1.73
N GLY A 116 13.68 8.98 -2.33
CA GLY A 116 14.44 7.98 -3.09
C GLY A 116 13.62 6.79 -3.53
#